data_AF-A0A8T0QBY9-F1
#
_entry.id   AF-A0A8T0QBY9-F1
#
_cell.length_a   1.000
_cell.length_b   1.000
_cell.length_c   1.000
_cell.angle_alpha   90.00
_cell.angle_beta   90.00
_cell.angle_gamma   90.00
#
_symmetry.space_group_name_H-M   'P 1'
#
loop_
_entity.id
_entity.type
_entity.pdbx_description
1 polymer ?
#
loop_
_entity_poly.entity_id
_entity_poly.type
_entity_poly.pdbx_seq_one_letter_code
_entity_poly.pdbx_strand_id
1 'polypeptide(L)'
;MRVRNDLLHVVEKNEEKLDAVEAFETIHGVKRVERPQDYINYIIDLREYDVPYHVRFAIDNDVRCGQWYNVSVSGSDVLLQRTEDLLQRAEVHVCAFDIETTKLPLKFPDAEYDTVMMISYMIDGQGYLIFNRECVGEDIEDLEYTPKPEFEGNFRVKNVPTELDLLKVWFAHMQEVKPGIYVTYNSDFFDWPFLEKRAAHHGIKMNEEIGFQCDNNQGECRAKFSCHLDCFAWVKRDSYLPQGRQGLKAVTEAKLGYDPLEVNPENMVCFAMEQPQTMASYSVSDAVATYYLYMTYVHPFIFSLATIIPMSPDEVLRKGSGTLC
;
A
#
# COMPACT_ATOMS: atom_id res chain seq x y z
N MET A 1 -26.34 1.88 5.87
CA MET A 1 -26.61 2.32 4.48
C MET A 1 -28.10 2.57 4.20
N ARG A 2 -29.02 1.61 4.41
CA ARG A 2 -30.45 1.79 4.08
C ARG A 2 -31.11 3.02 4.74
N VAL A 3 -30.94 3.18 6.05
CA VAL A 3 -31.50 4.32 6.80
C VAL A 3 -30.96 5.69 6.34
N ARG A 4 -29.67 5.78 5.99
CA ARG A 4 -29.07 7.01 5.45
C ARG A 4 -29.78 7.43 4.17
N ASN A 5 -29.95 6.50 3.23
CA ASN A 5 -30.61 6.80 1.95
C ASN A 5 -32.09 7.19 2.15
N ASP A 6 -32.77 6.56 3.12
CA ASP A 6 -34.16 6.87 3.47
C ASP A 6 -34.31 8.24 4.15
N LEU A 7 -33.26 8.83 4.72
CA LEU A 7 -33.32 10.13 5.39
C LEU A 7 -32.66 11.26 4.60
N LEU A 8 -31.70 10.97 3.73
CA LEU A 8 -30.99 11.98 2.95
C LEU A 8 -31.95 12.84 2.12
N HIS A 9 -32.86 12.17 1.39
CA HIS A 9 -33.87 12.85 0.57
C HIS A 9 -34.90 13.65 1.39
N VAL A 10 -35.12 13.25 2.65
CA VAL A 10 -35.99 13.99 3.58
C VAL A 10 -35.31 15.28 3.99
N VAL A 11 -34.02 15.21 4.35
CA VAL A 11 -33.21 16.37 4.75
C VAL A 11 -33.09 17.37 3.60
N GLU A 12 -32.67 16.93 2.41
CA GLU A 12 -32.55 17.79 1.22
C GLU A 12 -33.87 18.56 0.94
N LYS A 13 -35.00 17.84 0.98
CA LYS A 13 -36.33 18.44 0.79
C LYS A 13 -36.71 19.43 1.89
N ASN A 14 -36.28 19.19 3.12
CA ASN A 14 -36.60 20.07 4.25
C ASN A 14 -35.73 21.32 4.25
N GLU A 15 -34.46 21.20 3.88
CA GLU A 15 -33.55 22.34 3.67
C GLU A 15 -34.10 23.26 2.57
N GLU A 16 -34.45 22.73 1.39
CA GLU A 16 -35.03 23.52 0.30
C GLU A 16 -36.30 24.28 0.73
N LYS A 17 -37.15 23.65 1.55
CA LYS A 17 -38.35 24.29 2.09
C LYS A 17 -38.03 25.38 3.09
N LEU A 18 -37.02 25.19 3.94
CA LEU A 18 -36.60 26.19 4.92
C LEU A 18 -36.03 27.41 4.21
N ASP A 19 -35.14 27.21 3.23
CA ASP A 19 -34.57 28.28 2.40
C ASP A 19 -35.66 29.06 1.67
N ALA A 20 -36.65 28.37 1.09
CA ALA A 20 -37.77 29.01 0.40
C ALA A 20 -38.67 29.82 1.35
N VAL A 21 -38.87 29.35 2.59
CA VAL A 21 -39.63 30.08 3.62
C VAL A 21 -38.85 31.30 4.10
N GLU A 22 -37.56 31.16 4.38
CA GLU A 22 -36.70 32.26 4.82
C GLU A 22 -36.61 33.37 3.75
N ALA A 23 -36.45 32.99 2.48
CA ALA A 23 -36.49 33.92 1.36
C ALA A 23 -37.84 34.66 1.25
N PHE A 24 -38.96 33.95 1.41
CA PHE A 24 -40.30 34.55 1.35
C PHE A 24 -40.57 35.51 2.51
N GLU A 25 -40.21 35.14 3.73
CA GLU A 25 -40.36 36.00 4.92
C GLU A 25 -39.49 37.25 4.82
N THR A 26 -38.28 37.13 4.27
CA THR A 26 -37.37 38.26 4.03
C THR A 26 -37.91 39.26 3.01
N ILE A 27 -38.54 38.80 1.93
CA ILE A 27 -39.04 39.67 0.84
C ILE A 27 -40.41 40.29 1.19
N HIS A 28 -41.27 39.57 1.90
CA HIS A 28 -42.67 39.97 2.08
C HIS A 28 -43.07 40.35 3.51
N GLY A 29 -42.23 40.10 4.53
CA GLY A 29 -42.47 40.53 5.91
C GLY A 29 -43.70 39.88 6.57
N VAL A 30 -44.23 38.80 6.00
CA VAL A 30 -45.43 38.08 6.48
C VAL A 30 -45.01 36.73 7.07
N LYS A 31 -45.26 36.53 8.37
CA LYS A 31 -45.06 35.24 9.05
C LYS A 31 -46.18 34.26 8.72
N ARG A 32 -45.81 32.99 8.49
CA ARG A 32 -46.75 31.93 8.07
C ARG A 32 -47.61 31.40 9.24
N VAL A 33 -48.86 31.04 8.95
CA VAL A 33 -49.80 30.40 9.90
C VAL A 33 -49.53 28.89 10.00
N GLU A 34 -49.47 28.35 11.23
CA GLU A 34 -49.13 26.95 11.53
C GLU A 34 -50.14 25.95 10.91
N ARG A 35 -49.59 24.94 10.22
CA ARG A 35 -50.31 23.78 9.67
C ARG A 35 -50.05 22.55 10.56
N PRO A 36 -50.82 21.46 10.45
CA PRO A 36 -50.58 20.23 11.20
C PRO A 36 -49.12 19.76 11.04
N GLN A 37 -48.44 19.57 12.17
CA GLN A 37 -47.02 19.24 12.24
C GLN A 37 -46.81 17.77 11.88
N ASP A 38 -46.20 17.53 10.73
CA ASP A 38 -45.54 16.27 10.44
C ASP A 38 -44.09 16.37 10.93
N TYR A 39 -43.75 15.54 11.94
CA TYR A 39 -42.46 15.55 12.63
C TYR A 39 -41.28 15.31 11.69
N ILE A 40 -41.51 14.66 10.54
CA ILE A 40 -40.46 14.41 9.55
C ILE A 40 -39.87 15.71 8.98
N ASN A 41 -40.62 16.82 9.01
CA ASN A 41 -40.15 18.12 8.51
C ASN A 41 -39.14 18.80 9.46
N TYR A 42 -38.95 18.28 10.67
CA TYR A 42 -37.97 18.78 11.64
C TYR A 42 -36.60 18.10 11.51
N ILE A 43 -36.48 17.09 10.66
CA ILE A 43 -35.20 16.47 10.33
C ILE A 43 -34.52 17.34 9.28
N ILE A 44 -33.59 18.19 9.74
CA ILE A 44 -32.94 19.22 8.92
C ILE A 44 -31.48 18.90 8.60
N ASP A 45 -30.89 17.90 9.26
CA ASP A 45 -29.48 17.54 9.08
C ASP A 45 -29.24 16.09 9.51
N LEU A 46 -28.20 15.46 8.94
CA LEU A 46 -27.62 14.21 9.39
C LEU A 46 -26.19 14.48 9.86
N ARG A 47 -25.83 14.02 11.05
CA ARG A 47 -24.48 14.20 11.63
C ARG A 47 -23.73 12.89 11.67
N GLU A 48 -22.41 12.95 11.46
CA GLU A 48 -21.47 11.83 11.63
C GLU A 48 -21.87 10.55 10.86
N TYR A 49 -22.63 10.69 9.78
CA TYR A 49 -23.22 9.58 9.02
C TYR A 49 -22.26 8.95 8.00
N ASP A 50 -21.12 9.60 7.79
CA ASP A 50 -20.09 9.27 6.80
C ASP A 50 -18.76 8.89 7.44
N VAL A 51 -18.67 8.84 8.77
CA VAL A 51 -17.49 8.33 9.48
C VAL A 51 -17.28 6.86 9.12
N PRO A 52 -16.10 6.47 8.60
CA PRO A 52 -15.81 5.07 8.29
C PRO A 52 -15.97 4.19 9.53
N TYR A 53 -16.61 3.03 9.36
CA TYR A 53 -16.98 2.19 10.49
C TYR A 53 -15.78 1.74 11.35
N HIS A 54 -14.67 1.37 10.73
CA HIS A 54 -13.47 0.95 11.45
C HIS A 54 -12.80 2.12 12.20
N VAL A 55 -12.87 3.33 11.64
CA VAL A 55 -12.41 4.55 12.32
C VAL A 55 -13.30 4.87 13.51
N ARG A 56 -14.63 4.79 13.34
CA ARG A 56 -15.59 4.93 14.44
C ARG A 56 -15.31 3.93 15.56
N PHE A 57 -15.11 2.66 15.22
CA PHE A 57 -14.74 1.62 16.19
C PHE A 57 -13.45 1.98 16.94
N ALA A 58 -12.41 2.40 16.23
CA ALA A 58 -11.13 2.77 16.83
C ALA A 58 -11.24 3.98 17.76
N ILE A 59 -12.06 4.99 17.40
CA ILE A 59 -12.33 6.16 18.24
C ILE A 59 -13.11 5.74 19.49
N ASP A 60 -14.24 5.08 19.32
CA ASP A 60 -15.18 4.78 20.42
C ASP A 60 -14.56 3.82 21.46
N ASN A 61 -13.66 2.94 21.04
CA ASN A 61 -12.97 1.98 21.91
C ASN A 61 -11.55 2.41 22.30
N ASP A 62 -11.13 3.61 21.89
CA ASP A 62 -9.75 4.11 22.04
C ASP A 62 -8.65 3.11 21.63
N VAL A 63 -8.85 2.47 20.49
CA VAL A 63 -7.91 1.49 19.91
C VAL A 63 -7.09 2.17 18.82
N ARG A 64 -5.78 1.90 18.83
CA ARG A 64 -4.76 2.42 17.90
C ARG A 64 -3.81 1.32 17.48
N CYS A 65 -3.43 1.31 16.21
CA CYS A 65 -2.42 0.39 15.70
C CYS A 65 -1.04 0.69 16.30
N GLY A 66 -0.20 -0.33 16.46
CA GLY A 66 1.14 -0.18 17.03
C GLY A 66 1.19 -0.06 18.56
N GLN A 67 0.05 -0.17 19.25
CA GLN A 67 -0.01 -0.31 20.71
C GLN A 67 -0.26 -1.78 21.12
N TRP A 68 0.08 -2.11 22.37
CA TRP A 68 -0.16 -3.44 22.94
C TRP A 68 -1.53 -3.51 23.62
N TYR A 69 -2.23 -4.62 23.40
CA TYR A 69 -3.53 -4.89 24.03
C TYR A 69 -3.61 -6.32 24.54
N ASN A 70 -4.15 -6.47 25.75
CA ASN A 70 -4.67 -7.75 26.23
C ASN A 70 -6.08 -7.94 25.69
N VAL A 71 -6.27 -9.01 24.92
CA VAL A 71 -7.57 -9.38 24.35
C VAL A 71 -8.22 -10.42 25.24
N SER A 72 -9.43 -10.12 25.73
CA SER A 72 -10.24 -11.10 26.46
C SER A 72 -11.61 -11.23 25.81
N VAL A 73 -12.13 -12.45 25.77
CA VAL A 73 -13.42 -12.77 25.15
C VAL A 73 -14.34 -13.32 26.23
N SER A 74 -15.50 -12.68 26.41
CA SER A 74 -16.54 -13.10 27.35
C SER A 74 -17.86 -13.21 26.61
N GLY A 75 -18.25 -14.44 26.25
CA GLY A 75 -19.43 -14.68 25.42
C GLY A 75 -19.22 -14.12 24.00
N SER A 76 -20.03 -13.13 23.63
CA SER A 76 -19.91 -12.39 22.36
C SER A 76 -19.05 -11.12 22.45
N ASP A 77 -18.67 -10.71 23.66
CA ASP A 77 -18.00 -9.44 23.87
C ASP A 77 -16.48 -9.61 23.82
N VAL A 78 -15.80 -8.75 23.06
CA VAL A 78 -14.35 -8.69 22.95
C VAL A 78 -13.88 -7.43 23.67
N LEU A 79 -13.11 -7.61 24.75
CA LEU A 79 -12.51 -6.51 25.50
C LEU A 79 -11.04 -6.37 25.12
N LEU A 80 -10.67 -5.16 24.68
CA LEU A 80 -9.31 -4.75 24.34
C LEU A 80 -8.80 -3.83 25.44
N GLN A 81 -7.91 -4.33 26.30
CA GLN A 81 -7.31 -3.52 27.36
C GLN A 81 -5.88 -3.15 26.97
N ARG A 82 -5.61 -1.86 26.84
CA ARG A 82 -4.26 -1.34 26.52
C ARG A 82 -3.25 -1.71 27.61
N THR A 83 -2.08 -2.15 27.19
CA THR A 83 -0.95 -2.52 28.03
C THR A 83 0.10 -1.39 27.96
N GLU A 84 0.17 -0.53 28.97
CA GLU A 84 0.98 0.70 28.95
C GLU A 84 2.48 0.48 29.26
N ASP A 85 2.82 -0.64 29.88
CA ASP A 85 4.18 -1.01 30.27
C ASP A 85 5.03 -1.54 29.10
N LEU A 86 4.40 -1.97 28.01
CA LEU A 86 5.08 -2.40 26.79
C LEU A 86 5.20 -1.23 25.80
N LEU A 87 6.38 -0.60 25.80
CA LEU A 87 6.67 0.54 24.90
C LEU A 87 7.36 0.13 23.60
N GLN A 88 8.10 -0.99 23.60
CA GLN A 88 8.80 -1.48 22.42
C GLN A 88 7.79 -2.05 21.42
N ARG A 89 7.99 -1.74 20.13
CA ARG A 89 7.14 -2.29 19.05
C ARG A 89 7.37 -3.78 18.89
N ALA A 90 6.33 -4.49 18.51
CA ALA A 90 6.47 -5.85 18.04
C ALA A 90 7.28 -5.87 16.74
N GLU A 91 8.10 -6.89 16.58
CA GLU A 91 8.78 -7.19 15.32
C GLU A 91 7.84 -8.05 14.46
N VAL A 92 7.69 -7.67 13.20
CA VAL A 92 6.90 -8.39 12.20
C VAL A 92 7.79 -8.63 11.00
N HIS A 93 7.60 -9.75 10.32
CA HIS A 93 8.30 -10.03 9.07
C HIS A 93 7.94 -8.96 8.03
N VAL A 94 8.97 -8.30 7.50
CA VAL A 94 8.86 -7.26 6.47
C VAL A 94 9.44 -7.82 5.17
N CYS A 95 8.63 -7.81 4.12
CA CYS A 95 9.05 -8.15 2.77
C CYS A 95 9.02 -6.92 1.88
N ALA A 96 10.19 -6.41 1.49
CA ALA A 96 10.28 -5.39 0.44
C ALA A 96 10.59 -6.07 -0.89
N PHE A 97 9.86 -5.77 -1.96
CA PHE A 97 10.10 -6.37 -3.27
C PHE A 97 9.95 -5.38 -4.42
N ASP A 98 10.54 -5.74 -5.54
CA ASP A 98 10.50 -5.05 -6.81
C ASP A 98 10.51 -6.09 -7.96
N ILE A 99 9.90 -5.77 -9.10
CA ILE A 99 9.88 -6.64 -10.28
C ILE A 99 10.50 -5.99 -11.50
N GLU A 100 11.18 -6.81 -12.30
CA GLU A 100 11.65 -6.44 -13.63
C GLU A 100 10.87 -7.20 -14.69
N THR A 101 10.37 -6.50 -15.71
CA THR A 101 9.52 -7.08 -16.74
C THR A 101 10.11 -6.88 -18.13
N THR A 102 9.74 -7.73 -19.08
CA THR A 102 9.98 -7.41 -20.48
C THR A 102 9.18 -6.18 -20.87
N LYS A 103 9.60 -5.56 -21.98
CA LYS A 103 8.83 -4.51 -22.65
C LYS A 103 9.20 -4.41 -24.11
N LEU A 104 8.28 -3.87 -24.89
CA LEU A 104 8.58 -3.45 -26.27
C LEU A 104 9.40 -2.15 -26.29
N PRO A 105 10.28 -1.93 -27.29
CA PRO A 105 11.04 -0.69 -27.43
C PRO A 105 10.14 0.54 -27.47
N LEU A 106 10.52 1.58 -26.72
CA LEU A 106 9.83 2.87 -26.60
C LEU A 106 8.37 2.79 -26.10
N LYS A 107 7.97 1.65 -25.51
CA LYS A 107 6.67 1.46 -24.86
C LYS A 107 6.83 1.14 -23.38
N PHE A 108 5.76 1.38 -22.63
CA PHE A 108 5.61 0.85 -21.27
C PHE A 108 5.34 -0.67 -21.32
N PRO A 109 5.73 -1.42 -20.28
CA PRO A 109 5.36 -2.82 -20.15
C PRO A 109 3.85 -3.03 -20.11
N ASP A 110 3.37 -4.14 -20.68
CA ASP A 110 1.96 -4.52 -20.69
C ASP A 110 1.78 -6.00 -20.31
N ALA A 111 1.18 -6.24 -19.15
CA ALA A 111 1.00 -7.59 -18.61
C ALA A 111 0.12 -8.53 -19.48
N GLU A 112 -0.57 -8.05 -20.53
CA GLU A 112 -1.20 -8.96 -21.51
C GLU A 112 -0.16 -9.82 -22.26
N TYR A 113 1.00 -9.26 -22.59
CA TYR A 113 1.96 -9.91 -23.48
C TYR A 113 3.42 -9.84 -23.01
N ASP A 114 3.77 -8.93 -22.11
CA ASP A 114 5.07 -8.91 -21.44
C ASP A 114 5.10 -9.88 -20.26
N THR A 115 6.30 -10.32 -19.90
CA THR A 115 6.55 -11.32 -18.84
C THR A 115 7.38 -10.74 -17.71
N VAL A 116 7.28 -11.35 -16.52
CA VAL A 116 8.18 -11.07 -15.41
C VAL A 116 9.53 -11.75 -15.66
N MET A 117 10.59 -10.96 -15.70
CA MET A 117 11.97 -11.42 -15.86
C MET A 117 12.60 -11.74 -14.51
N MET A 118 12.38 -10.88 -13.51
CA MET A 118 13.00 -10.99 -12.18
C MET A 118 12.04 -10.51 -11.09
N ILE A 119 12.15 -11.10 -9.90
CA ILE A 119 11.58 -10.57 -8.66
C ILE A 119 12.72 -10.53 -7.65
N SER A 120 13.13 -9.32 -7.28
CA SER A 120 14.09 -9.08 -6.20
C SER A 120 13.33 -8.71 -4.94
N TYR A 121 13.77 -9.24 -3.80
CA TYR A 121 13.11 -8.94 -2.53
C TYR A 121 14.03 -9.15 -1.33
N MET A 122 13.71 -8.46 -0.25
CA MET A 122 14.37 -8.59 1.04
C MET A 122 13.36 -8.95 2.11
N ILE A 123 13.68 -9.98 2.89
CA ILE A 123 12.92 -10.38 4.08
C ILE A 123 13.84 -10.20 5.29
N ASP A 124 13.48 -9.26 6.16
CA ASP A 124 14.20 -8.95 7.40
C ASP A 124 15.73 -8.82 7.24
N GLY A 125 16.16 -8.22 6.12
CA GLY A 125 17.57 -7.98 5.80
C GLY A 125 18.24 -9.06 4.94
N GLN A 126 17.65 -10.24 4.77
CA GLN A 126 18.13 -11.25 3.83
C GLN A 126 17.53 -11.00 2.43
N GLY A 127 18.40 -10.82 1.44
CA GLY A 127 18.01 -10.66 0.04
C GLY A 127 17.77 -11.99 -0.67
N TYR A 128 16.86 -11.96 -1.63
CA TYR A 128 16.53 -13.04 -2.54
C TYR A 128 16.27 -12.48 -3.94
N LEU A 129 16.64 -13.26 -4.95
CA LEU A 129 16.38 -12.93 -6.35
C LEU A 129 15.88 -14.20 -7.04
N ILE A 130 14.69 -14.12 -7.63
CA ILE A 130 14.16 -15.19 -8.49
C ILE A 130 14.16 -14.62 -9.91
N PHE A 131 14.58 -15.41 -10.89
CA PHE A 131 14.56 -14.95 -12.26
C PHE A 131 14.19 -16.02 -13.28
N ASN A 132 13.59 -15.58 -14.38
CA ASN A 132 13.05 -16.40 -15.45
C ASN A 132 14.08 -16.63 -16.57
N ARG A 133 14.54 -17.89 -16.74
CA ARG A 133 15.49 -18.30 -17.80
C ARG A 133 14.93 -18.17 -19.22
N GLU A 134 13.62 -17.97 -19.42
CA GLU A 134 13.05 -17.64 -20.74
C GLU A 134 13.49 -16.25 -21.23
N CYS A 135 13.78 -15.34 -20.30
CA CYS A 135 14.11 -13.94 -20.60
C CYS A 135 15.57 -13.58 -20.29
N VAL A 136 16.24 -14.39 -19.48
CA VAL A 136 17.61 -14.13 -19.01
C VAL A 136 18.58 -15.04 -19.76
N GLY A 137 19.76 -14.55 -20.14
CA GLY A 137 20.70 -15.27 -21.01
C GLY A 137 21.45 -16.42 -20.33
N GLU A 138 21.91 -16.20 -19.09
CA GLU A 138 22.71 -17.18 -18.33
C GLU A 138 22.21 -17.38 -16.89
N ASP A 139 22.76 -18.40 -16.23
CA ASP A 139 22.50 -18.63 -14.81
C ASP A 139 23.23 -17.56 -13.97
N ILE A 140 22.58 -17.07 -12.91
CA ILE A 140 23.11 -16.03 -12.02
C ILE A 140 23.48 -16.71 -10.70
N GLU A 141 24.70 -16.43 -10.24
CA GLU A 141 25.20 -16.89 -8.95
C GLU A 141 24.73 -15.97 -7.81
N ASP A 142 24.75 -16.47 -6.58
CA ASP A 142 24.54 -15.64 -5.39
C ASP A 142 25.44 -14.40 -5.43
N LEU A 143 24.86 -13.24 -5.11
CA LEU A 143 25.58 -11.97 -5.19
C LEU A 143 25.38 -11.12 -3.94
N GLU A 144 26.29 -10.18 -3.74
CA GLU A 144 26.24 -9.19 -2.68
C GLU A 144 26.15 -7.80 -3.28
N TYR A 145 25.20 -7.01 -2.80
CA TYR A 145 25.08 -5.59 -3.06
C TYR A 145 24.96 -4.83 -1.73
N THR A 146 26.11 -4.40 -1.21
CA THR A 146 26.22 -3.67 0.05
C THR A 146 26.75 -2.26 -0.24
N PRO A 147 25.89 -1.28 -0.59
CA PRO A 147 26.32 0.07 -0.94
C PRO A 147 26.94 0.82 0.25
N LYS A 148 26.57 0.44 1.48
CA LYS A 148 27.14 0.93 2.75
C LYS A 148 27.16 -0.18 3.79
N PRO A 149 28.04 -0.13 4.81
CA PRO A 149 28.06 -1.12 5.89
C PRO A 149 26.73 -1.26 6.64
N GLU A 150 25.95 -0.19 6.77
CA GLU A 150 24.62 -0.21 7.38
C GLU A 150 23.51 -0.78 6.47
N PHE A 151 23.79 -0.97 5.18
CA PHE A 151 22.84 -1.44 4.16
C PHE A 151 23.35 -2.72 3.51
N GLU A 152 23.49 -3.78 4.31
CA GLU A 152 23.90 -5.10 3.83
C GLU A 152 22.85 -5.70 2.89
N GLY A 153 23.30 -6.26 1.78
CA GLY A 153 22.43 -6.87 0.78
C GLY A 153 23.01 -8.16 0.25
N ASN A 154 22.92 -9.24 1.03
CA ASN A 154 23.32 -10.58 0.61
C ASN A 154 22.15 -11.27 -0.09
N PHE A 155 22.28 -11.66 -1.36
CA PHE A 155 21.20 -12.22 -2.17
C PHE A 155 21.40 -13.69 -2.49
N ARG A 156 20.41 -14.50 -2.11
CA ARG A 156 20.28 -15.89 -2.57
C ARG A 156 19.51 -15.92 -3.87
N VAL A 157 20.12 -16.49 -4.90
CA VAL A 157 19.58 -16.47 -6.25
C VAL A 157 18.94 -17.80 -6.60
N LYS A 158 17.75 -17.74 -7.20
CA LYS A 158 17.04 -18.91 -7.71
C LYS A 158 16.75 -18.77 -9.21
N ASN A 159 17.48 -19.58 -9.95
CA ASN A 159 17.38 -19.76 -11.39
C ASN A 159 16.17 -20.67 -11.68
N VAL A 160 15.13 -20.18 -12.34
CA VAL A 160 13.94 -20.99 -12.67
C VAL A 160 13.65 -21.00 -14.17
N PRO A 161 13.15 -22.12 -14.71
CA PRO A 161 13.09 -22.30 -16.16
C PRO A 161 12.00 -21.47 -16.85
N THR A 162 10.93 -21.07 -16.15
CA THR A 162 9.79 -20.34 -16.73
C THR A 162 9.23 -19.26 -15.79
N GLU A 163 8.43 -18.34 -16.34
CA GLU A 163 7.66 -17.36 -15.54
C GLU A 163 6.71 -18.05 -14.53
N LEU A 164 6.10 -19.17 -14.92
CA LEU A 164 5.20 -19.93 -14.04
C LEU A 164 5.95 -20.44 -12.79
N ASP A 165 7.16 -20.95 -12.98
CA ASP A 165 7.99 -21.43 -11.87
C ASP A 165 8.46 -20.28 -10.97
N LEU A 166 8.75 -19.11 -11.57
CA LEU A 166 9.08 -17.89 -10.84
C LEU A 166 7.94 -17.48 -9.91
N LEU A 167 6.71 -17.41 -10.43
CA LEU A 167 5.53 -17.05 -9.64
C LEU A 167 5.24 -18.07 -8.54
N LYS A 168 5.36 -19.37 -8.83
CA LYS A 168 5.19 -20.43 -7.83
C LYS A 168 6.22 -20.34 -6.71
N VAL A 169 7.48 -20.11 -7.04
CA VAL A 169 8.54 -19.95 -6.03
C VAL A 169 8.29 -18.72 -5.16
N TRP A 170 7.90 -17.61 -5.78
CA TRP A 170 7.57 -16.38 -5.06
C TRP A 170 6.42 -16.59 -4.07
N PHE A 171 5.26 -17.07 -4.54
CA PHE A 171 4.10 -17.29 -3.69
C PHE A 171 4.34 -18.33 -2.59
N ALA A 172 5.02 -19.44 -2.91
CA ALA A 172 5.36 -20.45 -1.92
C ALA A 172 6.25 -19.88 -0.80
N HIS A 173 7.23 -19.03 -1.14
CA HIS A 173 8.10 -18.42 -0.15
C HIS A 173 7.32 -17.41 0.73
N MET A 174 6.43 -16.61 0.14
CA MET A 174 5.56 -15.70 0.89
C MET A 174 4.62 -16.45 1.86
N GLN A 175 4.12 -17.62 1.47
CA GLN A 175 3.31 -18.49 2.34
C GLN A 175 4.11 -19.12 3.47
N GLU A 176 5.40 -19.41 3.24
CA GLU A 176 6.32 -19.95 4.24
C GLU A 176 6.65 -18.89 5.30
N VAL A 177 7.12 -17.72 4.87
CA VAL A 177 7.63 -16.65 5.75
C VAL A 177 6.53 -15.77 6.35
N LYS A 178 5.37 -15.71 5.70
CA LYS A 178 4.16 -14.97 6.14
C LYS A 178 4.45 -13.52 6.56
N PRO A 179 4.94 -12.65 5.65
CA PRO A 179 5.18 -11.25 5.94
C PRO A 179 3.92 -10.55 6.46
N GLY A 180 4.04 -9.86 7.58
CA GLY A 180 2.99 -8.98 8.09
C GLY A 180 2.92 -7.66 7.31
N ILE A 181 4.03 -7.29 6.66
CA ILE A 181 4.14 -6.04 5.89
C ILE A 181 4.83 -6.34 4.57
N TYR A 182 4.20 -5.89 3.49
CA TYR A 182 4.77 -5.83 2.15
C TYR A 182 5.10 -4.38 1.82
N VAL A 183 6.29 -4.16 1.28
CA VAL A 183 6.85 -2.85 1.03
C VAL A 183 7.30 -2.78 -0.41
N THR A 184 7.02 -1.66 -1.06
CA THR A 184 7.32 -1.47 -2.47
C THR A 184 7.60 0.00 -2.79
N TYR A 185 7.90 0.30 -4.05
CA TYR A 185 8.03 1.66 -4.55
C TYR A 185 7.21 1.89 -5.83
N ASN A 186 6.08 2.60 -5.72
CA ASN A 186 5.14 2.88 -6.81
C ASN A 186 4.41 1.64 -7.38
N SER A 187 4.34 0.56 -6.61
CA SER A 187 3.83 -0.72 -7.10
C SER A 187 2.32 -0.89 -7.07
N ASP A 188 1.59 0.00 -6.36
CA ASP A 188 0.13 0.08 -6.47
C ASP A 188 -0.30 0.31 -7.96
N PHE A 189 0.56 0.95 -8.76
CA PHE A 189 0.30 1.26 -10.17
C PHE A 189 1.06 0.39 -11.18
N PHE A 190 1.98 -0.47 -10.73
CA PHE A 190 2.82 -1.27 -11.61
C PHE A 190 2.93 -2.73 -11.14
N ASP A 191 3.77 -3.01 -10.15
CA ASP A 191 4.18 -4.38 -9.83
C ASP A 191 3.02 -5.28 -9.40
N TRP A 192 2.14 -4.79 -8.52
CA TRP A 192 1.02 -5.56 -8.02
C TRP A 192 -0.01 -5.90 -9.13
N PRO A 193 -0.53 -4.92 -9.89
CA PRO A 193 -1.39 -5.22 -11.04
C PRO A 193 -0.72 -6.13 -12.08
N PHE A 194 0.59 -5.95 -12.32
CA PHE A 194 1.33 -6.78 -13.26
C PHE A 194 1.40 -8.23 -12.78
N LEU A 195 1.83 -8.46 -11.53
CA LEU A 195 1.88 -9.79 -10.92
C LEU A 195 0.51 -10.46 -10.85
N GLU A 196 -0.55 -9.74 -10.47
CA GLU A 196 -1.91 -10.29 -10.39
C GLU A 196 -2.36 -10.83 -11.76
N LYS A 197 -2.10 -10.05 -12.82
CA LYS A 197 -2.50 -10.39 -14.18
C LYS A 197 -1.65 -11.51 -14.79
N ARG A 198 -0.33 -11.52 -14.55
CA ARG A 198 0.56 -12.62 -14.97
C ARG A 198 0.25 -13.92 -14.23
N ALA A 199 -0.03 -13.84 -12.93
CA ALA A 199 -0.50 -15.00 -12.15
C ALA A 199 -1.82 -15.55 -12.73
N ALA A 200 -2.79 -14.68 -13.02
CA ALA A 200 -4.06 -15.08 -13.61
C ALA A 200 -3.90 -15.73 -15.00
N HIS A 201 -2.99 -15.23 -15.84
CA HIS A 201 -2.63 -15.84 -17.13
C HIS A 201 -2.17 -17.30 -16.97
N HIS A 202 -1.45 -17.57 -15.89
CA HIS A 202 -0.94 -18.89 -15.53
C HIS A 202 -1.92 -19.74 -14.69
N GLY A 203 -3.17 -19.28 -14.51
CA GLY A 203 -4.19 -19.98 -13.74
C GLY A 203 -4.01 -19.90 -12.22
N ILE A 204 -3.15 -19.00 -11.72
CA ILE A 204 -2.91 -18.74 -10.30
C ILE A 204 -3.73 -17.53 -9.88
N LYS A 205 -4.44 -17.65 -8.75
CA LYS A 205 -5.18 -16.53 -8.18
C LYS A 205 -4.40 -15.94 -7.02
N MET A 206 -3.83 -14.76 -7.22
CA MET A 206 -2.98 -14.07 -6.23
C MET A 206 -3.66 -13.91 -4.86
N ASN A 207 -4.97 -13.68 -4.83
CA ASN A 207 -5.74 -13.54 -3.59
C ASN A 207 -5.87 -14.85 -2.80
N GLU A 208 -5.89 -16.00 -3.47
CA GLU A 208 -5.92 -17.31 -2.82
C GLU A 208 -4.52 -17.69 -2.31
N GLU A 209 -3.46 -17.25 -3.00
CA GLU A 209 -2.07 -17.54 -2.60
C GLU A 209 -1.59 -16.69 -1.41
N ILE A 210 -1.80 -15.38 -1.47
CA ILE A 210 -1.22 -14.42 -0.50
C ILE A 210 -2.22 -13.38 0.01
N GLY A 211 -3.51 -13.51 -0.31
CA GLY A 211 -4.56 -12.64 0.24
C GLY A 211 -4.66 -11.24 -0.36
N PHE A 212 -3.78 -10.88 -1.28
CA PHE A 212 -3.76 -9.59 -1.97
C PHE A 212 -4.76 -9.55 -3.13
N GLN A 213 -5.41 -8.41 -3.29
CA GLN A 213 -6.29 -8.12 -4.41
C GLN A 213 -6.11 -6.65 -4.84
N CYS A 214 -5.93 -6.42 -6.15
CA CYS A 214 -5.89 -5.07 -6.70
C CYS A 214 -7.31 -4.52 -6.88
N ASP A 215 -7.58 -3.33 -6.34
CA ASP A 215 -8.81 -2.59 -6.62
C ASP A 215 -8.60 -1.67 -7.83
N ASN A 216 -9.16 -2.06 -8.97
CA ASN A 216 -9.10 -1.27 -10.21
C ASN A 216 -9.77 0.11 -10.10
N ASN A 217 -10.62 0.36 -9.09
CA ASN A 217 -11.28 1.65 -8.91
C ASN A 217 -10.42 2.63 -8.10
N GLN A 218 -9.78 2.16 -7.03
CA GLN A 218 -8.92 2.99 -6.17
C GLN A 218 -7.47 3.03 -6.67
N GLY A 219 -7.06 2.05 -7.48
CA GLY A 219 -5.69 1.90 -7.95
C GLY A 219 -4.73 1.45 -6.85
N GLU A 220 -5.21 0.62 -5.92
CA GLU A 220 -4.43 0.15 -4.77
C GLU A 220 -4.54 -1.37 -4.62
N CYS A 221 -3.46 -2.04 -4.24
CA CYS A 221 -3.44 -3.44 -3.89
C CYS A 221 -3.43 -3.63 -2.38
N ARG A 222 -4.40 -4.37 -1.85
CA ARG A 222 -4.59 -4.56 -0.40
C ARG A 222 -4.84 -6.02 -0.05
N ALA A 223 -4.47 -6.38 1.18
CA ALA A 223 -4.79 -7.67 1.81
C ALA A 223 -5.49 -7.45 3.16
N LYS A 224 -6.15 -8.50 3.67
CA LYS A 224 -6.85 -8.43 4.97
C LYS A 224 -5.91 -8.58 6.16
N PHE A 225 -4.83 -9.35 6.01
CA PHE A 225 -3.97 -9.79 7.11
C PHE A 225 -2.55 -9.22 7.04
N SER A 226 -2.17 -8.59 5.93
CA SER A 226 -0.87 -7.94 5.75
C SER A 226 -1.08 -6.52 5.27
N CYS A 227 -0.21 -5.62 5.73
CA CYS A 227 -0.19 -4.23 5.27
C CYS A 227 0.61 -4.13 3.97
N HIS A 228 0.20 -3.25 3.05
CA HIS A 228 1.00 -2.87 1.89
C HIS A 228 1.40 -1.40 2.00
N LEU A 229 2.69 -1.17 2.25
CA LEU A 229 3.26 0.15 2.43
C LEU A 229 4.10 0.54 1.21
N ASP A 230 3.45 1.18 0.24
CA ASP A 230 4.10 1.78 -0.92
C ASP A 230 4.86 3.05 -0.49
N CYS A 231 6.20 2.97 -0.46
CA CYS A 231 7.08 4.05 -0.07
C CYS A 231 6.87 5.32 -0.90
N PHE A 232 6.39 5.21 -2.14
CA PHE A 232 6.16 6.37 -3.00
C PHE A 232 5.05 7.28 -2.47
N ALA A 233 4.06 6.74 -1.74
CA ALA A 233 3.04 7.56 -1.07
C ALA A 233 3.66 8.45 0.02
N TRP A 234 4.56 7.90 0.83
CA TRP A 234 5.34 8.66 1.81
C TRP A 234 6.24 9.68 1.12
N VAL A 235 6.88 9.32 0.00
CA VAL A 235 7.72 10.24 -0.77
C VAL A 235 6.93 11.47 -1.22
N LYS A 236 5.74 11.28 -1.81
CA LYS A 236 4.91 12.39 -2.28
C LYS A 236 4.45 13.31 -1.16
N ARG A 237 4.08 12.73 0.00
CA ARG A 237 3.40 13.47 1.07
C ARG A 237 4.37 14.06 2.11
N ASP A 238 5.35 13.27 2.53
CA ASP A 238 6.10 13.51 3.78
C ASP A 238 7.61 13.65 3.58
N SER A 239 8.16 13.32 2.40
CA SER A 239 9.62 13.39 2.19
C SER A 239 10.19 14.80 2.06
N TYR A 240 9.32 15.78 1.76
CA TYR A 240 9.67 17.16 1.39
C TYR A 240 10.56 17.29 0.14
N LEU A 241 10.64 16.25 -0.70
CA LEU A 241 11.40 16.29 -1.95
C LEU A 241 10.59 16.96 -3.08
N PRO A 242 11.24 17.76 -3.94
CA PRO A 242 10.58 18.35 -5.09
C PRO A 242 10.14 17.24 -6.06
N GLN A 243 9.03 17.46 -6.79
CA GLN A 243 8.41 16.45 -7.67
C GLN A 243 9.40 15.81 -8.67
N GLY A 244 10.33 16.58 -9.23
CA GLY A 244 11.35 16.08 -10.16
C GLY A 244 12.44 15.20 -9.52
N ARG A 245 12.43 15.01 -8.19
CA ARG A 245 13.37 14.16 -7.44
C ARG A 245 12.65 13.10 -6.60
N GLN A 246 11.48 12.66 -7.05
CA GLN A 246 10.68 11.61 -6.39
C GLN A 246 10.83 10.23 -7.06
N GLY A 247 11.78 10.05 -7.96
CA GLY A 247 12.16 8.71 -8.44
C GLY A 247 13.03 7.98 -7.42
N LEU A 248 12.99 6.65 -7.40
CA LEU A 248 13.70 5.81 -6.41
C LEU A 248 15.19 6.17 -6.32
N LYS A 249 15.87 6.37 -7.45
CA LYS A 249 17.26 6.84 -7.49
C LYS A 249 17.49 8.11 -6.68
N ALA A 250 16.77 9.18 -7.03
CA ALA A 250 16.94 10.48 -6.39
C ALA A 250 16.55 10.47 -4.90
N VAL A 251 15.56 9.64 -4.53
CA VAL A 251 15.18 9.43 -3.13
C VAL A 251 16.27 8.69 -2.37
N THR A 252 16.88 7.67 -2.97
CA THR A 252 17.98 6.90 -2.39
C THR A 252 19.20 7.79 -2.14
N GLU A 253 19.59 8.60 -3.12
CA GLU A 253 20.65 9.61 -2.95
C GLU A 253 20.33 10.58 -1.80
N ALA A 254 19.10 11.09 -1.73
CA ALA A 254 18.73 12.13 -0.79
C ALA A 254 18.48 11.62 0.64
N LYS A 255 18.00 10.39 0.79
CA LYS A 255 17.58 9.81 2.08
C LYS A 255 18.57 8.77 2.59
N LEU A 256 19.04 7.86 1.75
CA LEU A 256 20.00 6.83 2.14
C LEU A 256 21.45 7.27 1.93
N GLY A 257 21.69 8.29 1.12
CA GLY A 257 23.00 8.93 0.98
C GLY A 257 24.02 8.09 0.22
N TYR A 258 23.58 7.30 -0.75
CA TYR A 258 24.42 6.64 -1.76
C TYR A 258 23.77 6.74 -3.14
N ASP A 259 24.56 6.56 -4.20
CA ASP A 259 24.07 6.52 -5.58
C ASP A 259 23.77 5.06 -5.95
N PRO A 260 22.49 4.67 -6.15
CA PRO A 260 22.15 3.31 -6.54
C PRO A 260 22.53 3.03 -8.00
N LEU A 261 22.57 1.75 -8.37
CA LEU A 261 22.77 1.37 -9.76
C LEU A 261 21.62 1.84 -10.63
N GLU A 262 21.91 2.21 -11.88
CA GLU A 262 20.92 2.68 -12.83
C GLU A 262 21.11 1.98 -14.17
N VAL A 263 20.01 1.43 -14.69
CA VAL A 263 19.95 0.87 -16.04
C VAL A 263 18.88 1.64 -16.81
N ASN A 264 19.20 2.07 -18.02
CA ASN A 264 18.20 2.69 -18.88
C ASN A 264 17.10 1.66 -19.20
N PRO A 265 15.80 1.99 -19.02
CA PRO A 265 14.70 1.06 -19.28
C PRO A 265 14.69 0.43 -20.68
N GLU A 266 15.22 1.13 -21.69
CA GLU A 266 15.33 0.60 -23.07
C GLU A 266 16.43 -0.47 -23.22
N ASN A 267 17.38 -0.52 -22.27
CA ASN A 267 18.46 -1.49 -22.26
C ASN A 267 18.13 -2.72 -21.40
N MET A 268 17.14 -2.66 -20.51
CA MET A 268 16.84 -3.72 -19.52
C MET A 268 16.65 -5.09 -20.17
N VAL A 269 15.80 -5.19 -21.20
CA VAL A 269 15.53 -6.47 -21.89
C VAL A 269 16.77 -7.01 -22.60
N CYS A 270 17.56 -6.12 -23.21
CA CYS A 270 18.81 -6.50 -23.86
C CYS A 270 19.84 -6.99 -22.82
N PHE A 271 19.95 -6.27 -21.70
CA PHE A 271 20.88 -6.60 -20.62
C PHE A 271 20.48 -7.90 -19.92
N ALA A 272 19.19 -8.20 -19.77
CA ALA A 272 18.75 -9.50 -19.27
C ALA A 272 19.30 -10.66 -20.12
N MET A 273 19.45 -10.48 -21.44
CA MET A 273 20.00 -11.50 -22.33
C MET A 273 21.53 -11.48 -22.43
N GLU A 274 22.13 -10.29 -22.59
CA GLU A 274 23.55 -10.15 -22.93
C GLU A 274 24.45 -9.92 -21.71
N GLN A 275 23.91 -9.34 -20.63
CA GLN A 275 24.63 -8.94 -19.42
C GLN A 275 23.80 -9.21 -18.15
N PRO A 276 23.35 -10.45 -17.94
CA PRO A 276 22.37 -10.78 -16.90
C PRO A 276 22.87 -10.48 -15.49
N GLN A 277 24.17 -10.62 -15.21
CA GLN A 277 24.75 -10.26 -13.91
C GLN A 277 24.64 -8.75 -13.61
N THR A 278 24.79 -7.90 -14.63
CA THR A 278 24.59 -6.45 -14.50
C THR A 278 23.12 -6.13 -14.20
N MET A 279 22.20 -6.80 -14.92
CA MET A 279 20.76 -6.63 -14.69
C MET A 279 20.33 -7.13 -13.31
N ALA A 280 20.88 -8.26 -12.86
CA ALA A 280 20.67 -8.80 -11.51
C ALA A 280 21.14 -7.80 -10.44
N SER A 281 22.32 -7.21 -10.63
CA SER A 281 22.87 -6.20 -9.71
C SER A 281 21.96 -4.97 -9.60
N TYR A 282 21.40 -4.53 -10.73
CA TYR A 282 20.41 -3.44 -10.76
C TYR A 282 19.12 -3.81 -10.03
N SER A 283 18.52 -4.97 -10.35
CA SER A 283 17.29 -5.43 -9.71
C SER A 283 17.43 -5.57 -8.18
N VAL A 284 18.55 -6.11 -7.68
CA VAL A 284 18.78 -6.19 -6.23
C VAL A 284 19.07 -4.82 -5.60
N SER A 285 19.62 -3.87 -6.35
CA SER A 285 19.84 -2.49 -5.89
C SER A 285 18.52 -1.80 -5.55
N ASP A 286 17.49 -2.00 -6.37
CA ASP A 286 16.16 -1.42 -6.13
C ASP A 286 15.46 -2.06 -4.92
N ALA A 287 15.61 -3.37 -4.72
CA ALA A 287 15.14 -4.06 -3.50
C ALA A 287 15.85 -3.55 -2.23
N VAL A 288 17.18 -3.38 -2.27
CA VAL A 288 17.97 -2.83 -1.15
C VAL A 288 17.54 -1.40 -0.84
N ALA A 289 17.44 -0.54 -1.86
CA ALA A 289 17.00 0.84 -1.71
C ALA A 289 15.60 0.91 -1.09
N THR A 290 14.65 0.11 -1.59
CA THR A 290 13.27 0.08 -1.11
C THR A 290 13.18 -0.41 0.33
N TYR A 291 13.86 -1.51 0.66
CA TYR A 291 13.88 -2.08 2.01
C TYR A 291 14.44 -1.09 3.04
N TYR A 292 15.62 -0.52 2.77
CA TYR A 292 16.26 0.36 3.74
C TYR A 292 15.62 1.76 3.80
N LEU A 293 15.04 2.26 2.71
CA LEU A 293 14.19 3.46 2.73
C LEU A 293 13.02 3.26 3.69
N TYR A 294 12.36 2.11 3.57
CA TYR A 294 11.27 1.75 4.45
C TYR A 294 11.69 1.62 5.91
N MET A 295 12.69 0.78 6.20
CA MET A 295 13.10 0.49 7.57
C MET A 295 13.63 1.74 8.28
N THR A 296 14.33 2.63 7.55
CA THR A 296 14.94 3.83 8.13
C THR A 296 13.96 4.99 8.29
N TYR A 297 13.07 5.21 7.32
CA TYR A 297 12.23 6.40 7.27
C TYR A 297 10.74 6.10 7.42
N VAL A 298 10.20 5.18 6.65
CA VAL A 298 8.74 4.99 6.54
C VAL A 298 8.17 4.20 7.71
N HIS A 299 8.78 3.06 8.06
CA HIS A 299 8.35 2.20 9.17
C HIS A 299 8.24 2.97 10.49
N PRO A 300 9.32 3.62 11.00
CA PRO A 300 9.25 4.31 12.28
C PRO A 300 8.20 5.42 12.25
N PHE A 301 8.11 6.18 11.15
CA PHE A 301 7.20 7.31 11.00
C PHE A 301 5.73 6.89 10.99
N ILE A 302 5.34 6.00 10.06
CA ILE A 302 3.94 5.60 9.86
C ILE A 302 3.40 4.88 11.09
N PHE A 303 4.17 3.93 11.65
CA PHE A 303 3.71 3.23 12.85
C PHE A 303 3.69 4.13 14.10
N SER A 304 4.51 5.19 14.17
CA SER A 304 4.36 6.20 15.24
C SER A 304 3.04 6.94 15.11
N LEU A 305 2.73 7.42 13.91
CA LEU A 305 1.48 8.14 13.66
C LEU A 305 0.25 7.27 13.90
N ALA A 306 0.31 5.99 13.52
CA ALA A 306 -0.77 5.04 13.75
C ALA A 306 -1.06 4.77 15.24
N THR A 307 -0.13 5.10 16.16
CA THR A 307 -0.37 5.02 17.61
C THR A 307 -1.29 6.10 18.16
N ILE A 308 -1.55 7.16 17.39
CA ILE A 308 -2.41 8.28 17.79
C ILE A 308 -3.57 8.51 16.82
N ILE A 309 -3.41 8.17 15.53
CA ILE A 309 -4.44 8.28 14.50
C ILE A 309 -5.31 6.99 14.51
N PRO A 310 -6.65 7.09 14.54
CA PRO A 310 -7.56 5.93 14.57
C PRO A 310 -7.73 5.27 13.18
N MET A 311 -6.62 4.98 12.50
CA MET A 311 -6.58 4.39 11.15
C MET A 311 -5.48 3.32 11.08
N SER A 312 -5.58 2.42 10.10
CA SER A 312 -4.53 1.42 9.87
C SER A 312 -3.25 2.06 9.30
N PRO A 313 -2.07 1.42 9.41
CA PRO A 313 -0.83 1.94 8.82
C PRO A 313 -0.95 2.25 7.32
N ASP A 314 -1.65 1.41 6.57
CA ASP A 314 -1.89 1.60 5.14
C ASP A 314 -2.71 2.87 4.84
N GLU A 315 -3.71 3.16 5.67
CA GLU A 315 -4.51 4.39 5.54
C GLU A 315 -3.72 5.62 6.01
N VAL A 316 -2.98 5.50 7.12
CA VAL A 316 -2.10 6.55 7.63
C VAL A 316 -1.04 6.91 6.59
N LEU A 317 -0.58 5.97 5.78
CA LEU A 317 0.35 6.23 4.67
C LEU A 317 -0.33 6.94 3.50
N ARG A 318 -1.55 6.54 3.13
CA ARG A 318 -2.19 6.96 1.86
C ARG A 318 -3.08 8.19 1.97
N LYS A 319 -3.69 8.46 3.13
CA LYS A 319 -4.61 9.60 3.28
C LYS A 319 -3.87 10.94 3.21
N GLY A 320 -4.54 11.96 2.68
CA GLY A 320 -3.99 13.31 2.67
C GLY A 320 -3.80 13.84 4.10
N SER A 321 -2.81 14.69 4.32
CA SER A 321 -2.51 15.26 5.64
C SER A 321 -3.72 15.97 6.26
N GLY A 322 -4.54 16.65 5.46
CA GLY A 322 -5.78 17.27 5.95
C GLY A 322 -6.85 16.28 6.44
N THR A 323 -6.81 15.01 6.01
CA THR A 323 -7.68 13.95 6.55
C THR A 323 -7.10 13.31 7.81
N LEU A 324 -5.79 13.45 8.04
CA LEU A 324 -5.14 12.96 9.25
C LEU A 324 -5.30 13.92 10.43
N CYS A 325 -5.45 15.23 10.16
CA CYS A 325 -5.73 16.27 11.15
C CYS A 325 -7.15 16.18 11.71
#